data_AF-A0A6N7YCI0-F1
#
_entry.id   AF-A0A6N7YCI0-F1
#
_cell.length_a   1.000
_cell.length_b   1.000
_cell.length_c   1.000
_cell.angle_alpha   90.00
_cell.angle_beta   90.00
_cell.angle_gamma   90.00
#
_symmetry.space_group_name_H-M   'P 1'
#
loop_
_entity.id
_entity.type
_entity.pdbx_description
1 polymer ?
#
loop_
_entity_poly.entity_id
_entity_poly.type
_entity_poly.pdbx_seq_one_letter_code
_entity_poly.pdbx_strand_id
1 'polypeptide(L)'
;MTRTTHRRTTLAALAAGALLILGPPAAAHAHGLVQRNDLPIPEWLFGWGAAVVLVVSFVALAVLWQQPRYERRGAASDAPTAWRPVPGAVGRALGAPALDTAGQALGTFLFAVVLWAALAGTDTPQANLSPTFIFVVFWVGLVFASVLLGDVFHALNPWRAIGRATGWLVARARGGRLRAPRAYPQRLGRWPAAAGLLGFTWLELAESGGEHPRTLATATIVYSAITFAGMAVYGVRPWIRHGEAFSVYFGLFARLSPLEVRDGRLGTRRPLEGLTRLDVVPGTVGVVCVMIGTVTYDGLSSGSLWKDAQKLLDGLWEPLGMSVVTGLKASATVGLVVCVLLVAAFYRLGIIGMRSVGGGFDADRLSRAFVHTLVPIAVVYVAAHYLTLLAFQGQATVYLASDPLGQGWDLFGTATSTIDYWLGQNLAWYLQVGFVVLGHMAGLALAHDRALVLYGDARRAARSQYWMLSVMVGFTTLALWLLAQAGA
;
A
#
# COMPACT_ATOMS: atom_id res chain seq x y z
N MET A 1 7.93 11.86 -65.25
CA MET A 1 6.63 11.36 -64.77
C MET A 1 6.90 10.27 -63.74
N THR A 2 6.53 10.49 -62.47
CA THR A 2 6.29 9.51 -61.37
C THR A 2 6.64 10.16 -60.03
N ARG A 3 5.70 10.90 -59.42
CA ARG A 3 5.72 11.25 -57.98
C ARG A 3 4.45 12.00 -57.55
N THR A 4 3.26 11.45 -57.80
CA THR A 4 2.00 12.07 -57.31
C THR A 4 0.92 11.08 -56.85
N THR A 5 1.15 9.76 -56.86
CA THR A 5 0.11 8.78 -56.53
C THR A 5 0.15 8.20 -55.10
N HIS A 6 1.20 8.44 -54.31
CA HIS A 6 1.28 7.89 -52.94
C HIS A 6 0.63 8.75 -51.84
N ARG A 7 0.11 9.94 -52.17
CA ARG A 7 -0.44 10.87 -51.15
C ARG A 7 -1.96 10.76 -50.95
N ARG A 8 -2.67 10.02 -51.80
CA ARG A 8 -4.14 9.88 -51.74
C ARG A 8 -4.62 8.61 -51.03
N THR A 9 -3.79 7.57 -50.95
CA THR A 9 -4.11 6.33 -50.22
C THR A 9 -3.86 6.43 -48.71
N THR A 10 -2.97 7.31 -48.27
CA THR A 10 -2.70 7.57 -46.85
C THR A 10 -3.79 8.42 -46.17
N LEU A 11 -4.48 9.28 -46.91
CA LEU A 11 -5.58 10.10 -46.37
C LEU A 11 -6.91 9.32 -46.25
N ALA A 12 -7.15 8.32 -47.11
CA ALA A 12 -8.33 7.46 -47.00
C ALA A 12 -8.23 6.46 -45.82
N ALA A 13 -7.01 5.99 -45.49
CA ALA A 13 -6.79 5.13 -44.32
C ALA A 13 -6.93 5.89 -42.98
N LEU A 14 -6.60 7.19 -42.95
CA LEU A 14 -6.79 8.04 -41.78
C LEU A 14 -8.27 8.37 -41.50
N ALA A 15 -9.10 8.47 -42.55
CA ALA A 15 -10.54 8.71 -42.39
C ALA A 15 -11.31 7.46 -41.92
N ALA A 16 -10.88 6.25 -42.33
CA ALA A 16 -11.45 5.00 -41.83
C ALA A 16 -11.03 4.67 -40.38
N GLY A 17 -9.83 5.10 -39.97
CA GLY A 17 -9.38 5.01 -38.57
C GLY A 17 -10.13 5.96 -37.62
N ALA A 18 -10.61 7.10 -38.12
CA ALA A 18 -11.37 8.06 -37.33
C ALA A 18 -12.82 7.62 -37.04
N LEU A 19 -13.41 6.77 -37.88
CA LEU A 19 -14.77 6.24 -37.67
C LEU A 19 -14.85 5.04 -36.71
N LEU A 20 -13.72 4.45 -36.32
CA LEU A 20 -13.67 3.41 -35.26
C LEU A 20 -13.49 3.99 -33.84
N ILE A 21 -13.41 5.32 -33.70
CA ILE A 21 -13.26 6.02 -32.41
C ILE A 21 -14.59 6.66 -31.94
N LEU A 22 -15.71 6.29 -32.56
CA LEU A 22 -17.07 6.65 -32.12
C LEU A 22 -17.75 5.51 -31.34
N GLY A 23 -16.96 4.70 -30.62
CA GLY A 23 -17.51 3.93 -29.52
C GLY A 23 -17.90 4.89 -28.40
N PRO A 24 -19.09 4.75 -27.78
CA PRO A 24 -19.41 5.55 -26.60
C PRO A 24 -18.28 5.38 -25.58
N PRO A 25 -17.89 6.44 -24.84
CA PRO A 25 -16.90 6.32 -23.79
C PRO A 25 -17.39 5.23 -22.83
N ALA A 26 -16.72 4.08 -22.86
CA ALA A 26 -16.89 3.09 -21.82
C ALA A 26 -16.49 3.81 -20.54
N ALA A 27 -17.46 3.98 -19.64
CA ALA A 27 -17.22 4.56 -18.34
C ALA A 27 -16.00 3.86 -17.75
N ALA A 28 -14.95 4.63 -17.47
CA ALA A 28 -13.82 4.17 -16.68
C ALA A 28 -14.37 3.87 -15.29
N HIS A 29 -14.84 2.64 -15.09
CA HIS A 29 -15.11 2.10 -13.78
C HIS A 29 -13.73 1.91 -13.14
N ALA A 30 -13.26 2.95 -12.43
CA ALA A 30 -12.29 2.78 -11.36
C ALA A 30 -12.78 1.60 -10.51
N HIS A 31 -11.89 0.66 -10.19
CA HIS A 31 -12.20 -0.65 -9.61
C HIS A 31 -12.73 -0.56 -8.16
N GLY A 32 -13.86 0.11 -7.98
CA GLY A 32 -14.70 0.08 -6.79
C GLY A 32 -16.12 -0.21 -7.23
N LEU A 33 -16.73 -1.23 -6.66
CA LEU A 33 -18.18 -1.34 -6.64
C LEU A 33 -18.70 -0.10 -5.90
N VAL A 34 -19.03 0.96 -6.64
CA VAL A 34 -19.68 2.15 -6.07
C VAL A 34 -21.12 1.75 -5.78
N GLN A 35 -21.32 1.09 -4.64
CA GLN A 35 -22.64 0.92 -4.04
C GLN A 35 -23.03 2.26 -3.43
N ARG A 36 -23.80 3.04 -4.17
CA ARG A 36 -24.44 4.27 -3.68
C ARG A 36 -25.62 3.93 -2.78
N ASN A 37 -25.57 4.34 -1.52
CA ASN A 37 -26.71 4.94 -0.80
C ASN A 37 -26.34 5.40 0.62
N ASP A 38 -27.14 6.34 1.12
CA ASP A 38 -27.03 7.09 2.39
C ASP A 38 -26.48 6.28 3.57
N LEU A 39 -25.63 6.94 4.36
CA LEU A 39 -25.12 6.40 5.62
C LEU A 39 -26.27 5.81 6.46
N PRO A 40 -26.11 4.61 7.05
CA PRO A 40 -27.14 3.98 7.85
C PRO A 40 -27.52 4.80 9.10
N ILE A 41 -26.70 5.82 9.42
CA ILE A 41 -26.95 6.82 10.45
C ILE A 41 -26.66 8.23 9.90
N PRO A 42 -27.33 9.29 10.40
CA PRO A 42 -27.04 10.66 9.98
C PRO A 42 -25.56 11.05 10.15
N GLU A 43 -25.01 11.77 9.17
CA GLU A 43 -23.60 12.22 9.16
C GLU A 43 -23.17 12.92 10.45
N TRP A 44 -24.04 13.78 11.00
CA TRP A 44 -23.75 14.51 12.22
C TRP A 44 -23.58 13.56 13.42
N LEU A 45 -24.44 12.55 13.54
CA LEU A 45 -24.41 11.58 14.65
C LEU A 45 -23.17 10.70 14.55
N PHE A 46 -22.81 10.33 13.32
CA PHE A 46 -21.58 9.62 13.03
C PHE A 46 -20.33 10.42 13.43
N GLY A 47 -20.26 11.70 13.02
CA GLY A 47 -19.16 12.59 13.37
C GLY A 47 -18.99 12.73 14.89
N TRP A 48 -20.09 12.93 15.62
CA TRP A 48 -20.08 12.98 17.09
C TRP A 48 -19.66 11.65 17.72
N GLY A 49 -20.17 10.51 17.24
CA GLY A 49 -19.81 9.19 17.74
C GLY A 49 -18.32 8.91 17.61
N ALA A 50 -17.74 9.19 16.44
CA ALA A 50 -16.31 9.06 16.21
C ALA A 50 -15.47 9.96 17.10
N ALA A 51 -15.85 11.24 17.23
CA ALA A 51 -15.16 12.18 18.10
C ALA A 51 -15.17 11.72 19.56
N VAL A 52 -16.33 11.27 20.05
CA VAL A 52 -16.48 10.74 21.42
C VAL A 52 -15.60 9.51 21.62
N VAL A 53 -15.61 8.55 20.68
CA VAL A 53 -14.78 7.34 20.78
C VAL A 53 -13.29 7.68 20.84
N LEU A 54 -12.82 8.65 20.06
CA LEU A 54 -11.43 9.10 20.11
C LEU A 54 -11.07 9.77 21.44
N VAL A 55 -11.92 10.69 21.91
CA VAL A 55 -11.70 11.39 23.19
C VAL A 55 -11.71 10.42 24.35
N VAL A 56 -12.68 9.51 24.41
CA VAL A 56 -12.77 8.49 25.46
C VAL A 56 -11.59 7.54 25.39
N SER A 57 -11.21 7.06 24.21
CA SER A 57 -10.02 6.20 24.03
C SER A 57 -8.75 6.90 24.51
N PHE A 58 -8.62 8.19 24.23
CA PHE A 58 -7.51 9.00 24.69
C PHE A 58 -7.45 9.13 26.21
N VAL A 59 -8.58 9.50 26.83
CA VAL A 59 -8.69 9.62 28.30
C VAL A 59 -8.40 8.27 28.96
N ALA A 60 -8.95 7.19 28.40
CA ALA A 60 -8.68 5.83 28.89
C ALA A 60 -7.20 5.47 28.81
N LEU A 61 -6.51 5.76 27.69
CA LEU A 61 -5.07 5.54 27.58
C LEU A 61 -4.29 6.39 28.59
N ALA A 62 -4.58 7.69 28.70
CA ALA A 62 -3.89 8.59 29.62
C ALA A 62 -4.05 8.18 31.10
N VAL A 63 -5.22 7.64 31.48
CA VAL A 63 -5.51 7.23 32.85
C VAL A 63 -5.02 5.82 33.16
N LEU A 64 -5.27 4.85 32.26
CA LEU A 64 -5.06 3.42 32.51
C LEU A 64 -3.68 2.90 32.07
N TRP A 65 -2.98 3.63 31.20
CA TRP A 65 -1.71 3.21 30.61
C TRP A 65 -0.55 4.10 31.06
N GLN A 66 -0.32 4.21 32.37
CA GLN A 66 0.69 5.15 32.90
C GLN A 66 2.16 4.73 32.71
N GLN A 67 2.40 3.48 32.28
CA GLN A 67 3.74 2.93 32.06
C GLN A 67 3.82 2.30 30.67
N PRO A 68 4.97 2.41 29.99
CA PRO A 68 5.10 1.84 28.66
C PRO A 68 5.05 0.31 28.73
N ARG A 69 4.20 -0.30 27.89
CA ARG A 69 3.91 -1.74 27.83
C ARG A 69 4.50 -2.40 26.59
N TYR A 70 4.77 -1.64 25.52
CA TYR A 70 5.39 -2.17 24.30
C TYR A 70 6.89 -1.86 24.24
N GLU A 71 7.32 -0.71 24.75
CA GLU A 71 8.72 -0.30 24.80
C GLU A 71 9.23 -0.24 26.25
N ARG A 72 10.43 -0.78 26.50
CA ARG A 72 11.09 -0.59 27.80
C ARG A 72 12.03 0.60 27.75
N ARG A 73 11.96 1.45 28.77
CA ARG A 73 12.89 2.57 28.95
C ARG A 73 14.31 2.04 29.13
N GLY A 74 15.25 2.49 28.29
CA GLY A 74 16.66 2.08 28.35
C GLY A 74 16.96 0.67 27.82
N ALA A 75 15.96 -0.04 27.30
CA ALA A 75 16.21 -1.28 26.58
C ALA A 75 16.96 -0.97 25.28
N ALA A 76 18.18 -1.51 25.15
CA ALA A 76 18.80 -1.67 23.85
C ALA A 76 17.83 -2.39 22.91
N SER A 77 18.01 -2.21 21.60
CA SER A 77 17.29 -2.89 20.52
C SER A 77 17.12 -4.41 20.71
N ASP A 78 17.99 -4.99 21.56
CA ASP A 78 18.13 -6.41 21.88
C ASP A 78 17.48 -6.86 23.20
N ALA A 79 16.72 -6.00 23.91
CA ALA A 79 16.01 -6.47 25.11
C ALA A 79 15.06 -7.64 24.76
N PRO A 80 14.97 -8.67 25.62
CA PRO A 80 14.21 -9.88 25.35
C PRO A 80 12.80 -9.51 24.91
N THR A 81 12.51 -9.79 23.64
CA THR A 81 11.17 -9.65 23.06
C THR A 81 10.19 -10.47 23.90
N ALA A 82 8.92 -10.06 23.96
CA ALA A 82 7.86 -10.98 24.39
C ALA A 82 7.63 -12.12 23.37
N TRP A 83 8.47 -12.20 22.33
CA TRP A 83 8.49 -13.23 21.32
C TRP A 83 8.70 -14.60 21.97
N ARG A 84 7.74 -15.48 21.77
CA ARG A 84 7.77 -16.85 22.24
C ARG A 84 7.74 -17.77 21.03
N PRO A 85 8.71 -18.70 20.88
CA PRO A 85 8.67 -19.65 19.78
C PRO A 85 7.40 -20.49 19.89
N VAL A 86 6.74 -20.74 18.75
CA VAL A 86 5.63 -21.69 18.71
C VAL A 86 6.20 -23.07 19.09
N PRO A 87 5.65 -23.75 20.13
CA PRO A 87 6.20 -25.01 20.60
C PRO A 87 6.22 -26.11 19.53
N GLY A 88 7.16 -27.04 19.68
CA GLY A 88 7.17 -28.30 18.92
C GLY A 88 7.74 -28.22 17.49
N ALA A 89 7.38 -29.23 16.70
CA ALA A 89 7.81 -29.36 15.30
C ALA A 89 7.17 -28.31 14.38
N VAL A 90 5.98 -27.83 14.72
CA VAL A 90 5.21 -26.87 13.92
C VAL A 90 5.95 -25.55 13.73
N GLY A 91 6.45 -24.94 14.82
CA GLY A 91 7.20 -23.69 14.74
C GLY A 91 8.50 -23.80 13.90
N ARG A 92 9.13 -24.99 13.88
CA ARG A 92 10.31 -25.26 13.05
C ARG A 92 9.94 -25.51 11.59
N ALA A 93 8.88 -26.26 11.33
CA ALA A 93 8.42 -26.54 9.97
C ALA A 93 7.99 -25.25 9.25
N LEU A 94 7.25 -24.39 9.94
CA LEU A 94 6.80 -23.10 9.40
C LEU A 94 7.91 -22.06 9.28
N GLY A 95 9.02 -22.22 10.01
CA GLY A 95 10.22 -21.40 9.85
C GLY A 95 11.29 -22.04 8.95
N ALA A 96 11.02 -23.23 8.39
CA ALA A 96 12.04 -24.01 7.70
C ALA A 96 12.51 -23.33 6.40
N PRO A 97 13.81 -23.40 6.05
CA PRO A 97 14.31 -22.89 4.78
C PRO A 97 13.59 -23.49 3.56
N ALA A 98 13.17 -24.75 3.65
CA ALA A 98 12.41 -25.42 2.59
C ALA A 98 11.07 -24.72 2.28
N LEU A 99 10.38 -24.22 3.31
CA LEU A 99 9.14 -23.46 3.12
C LEU A 99 9.40 -22.08 2.52
N ASP A 100 10.49 -21.40 2.92
CA ASP A 100 10.93 -20.15 2.26
C ASP A 100 11.26 -20.41 0.78
N THR A 101 11.90 -21.53 0.44
CA THR A 101 12.19 -21.90 -0.95
C THR A 101 10.93 -22.26 -1.74
N ALA A 102 10.01 -23.04 -1.15
CA ALA A 102 8.74 -23.37 -1.78
C ALA A 102 7.88 -22.12 -2.02
N GLY A 103 7.82 -21.20 -1.05
CA GLY A 103 7.18 -19.90 -1.20
C GLY A 103 7.80 -19.08 -2.33
N GLN A 104 9.13 -19.04 -2.42
CA GLN A 104 9.83 -18.33 -3.49
C GLN A 104 9.51 -18.93 -4.86
N ALA A 105 9.48 -20.26 -4.98
CA ALA A 105 9.12 -20.95 -6.21
C ALA A 105 7.66 -20.67 -6.61
N LEU A 106 6.72 -20.74 -5.67
CA LEU A 106 5.31 -20.41 -5.89
C LEU A 106 5.14 -18.95 -6.33
N GLY A 107 5.80 -18.03 -5.64
CA GLY A 107 5.76 -16.61 -5.96
C GLY A 107 6.33 -16.30 -7.35
N THR A 108 7.45 -16.90 -7.73
CA THR A 108 8.01 -16.79 -9.09
C THR A 108 7.09 -17.40 -10.15
N PHE A 109 6.46 -18.53 -9.86
CA PHE A 109 5.49 -19.15 -10.76
C PHE A 109 4.27 -18.23 -10.98
N LEU A 110 3.66 -17.73 -9.90
CA LEU A 110 2.53 -16.80 -9.98
C LEU A 110 2.90 -15.52 -10.74
N PHE A 111 4.09 -14.96 -10.47
CA PHE A 111 4.61 -13.81 -11.21
C PHE A 111 4.71 -14.09 -12.72
N ALA A 112 5.20 -15.26 -13.12
CA ALA A 112 5.30 -15.64 -14.53
C ALA A 112 3.92 -15.82 -15.18
N VAL A 113 2.97 -16.46 -14.49
CA VAL A 113 1.59 -16.63 -14.97
C VAL A 113 0.90 -15.28 -15.16
N VAL A 114 1.02 -14.38 -14.19
CA VAL A 114 0.42 -13.04 -14.23
C VAL A 114 1.02 -12.21 -15.35
N LEU A 115 2.35 -12.20 -15.49
CA LEU A 115 3.03 -11.49 -16.57
C LEU A 115 2.67 -12.06 -17.95
N TRP A 116 2.55 -13.38 -18.05
CA TRP A 116 2.12 -14.04 -19.27
C TRP A 116 0.67 -13.68 -19.63
N ALA A 117 -0.25 -13.69 -18.67
CA ALA A 117 -1.62 -13.23 -18.86
C ALA A 117 -1.69 -11.77 -19.31
N ALA A 118 -0.83 -10.91 -18.75
CA ALA A 118 -0.75 -9.50 -19.13
C ALA A 118 -0.24 -9.28 -20.57
N LEU A 119 0.66 -10.14 -21.05
CA LEU A 119 1.30 -10.03 -22.38
C LEU A 119 0.52 -10.72 -23.51
N ALA A 120 -0.09 -11.87 -23.21
CA ALA A 120 -0.67 -12.77 -24.21
C ALA A 120 -2.18 -13.00 -24.03
N GLY A 121 -2.75 -12.57 -22.90
CA GLY A 121 -4.18 -12.66 -22.64
C GLY A 121 -5.00 -11.59 -23.36
N THR A 122 -6.32 -11.67 -23.20
CA THR A 122 -7.27 -10.69 -23.71
C THR A 122 -6.94 -9.27 -23.22
N ASP A 123 -7.18 -8.27 -24.07
CA ASP A 123 -7.01 -6.86 -23.73
C ASP A 123 -8.16 -6.34 -22.82
N THR A 124 -9.24 -7.11 -22.63
CA THR A 124 -10.35 -6.78 -21.73
C THR A 124 -9.95 -7.01 -20.26
N PRO A 125 -9.85 -5.95 -19.42
CA PRO A 125 -9.33 -6.08 -18.05
C PRO A 125 -10.11 -7.08 -17.16
N GLN A 126 -11.43 -7.14 -17.31
CA GLN A 126 -12.32 -7.98 -16.49
C GLN A 126 -12.24 -9.47 -16.84
N ALA A 127 -11.73 -9.81 -18.02
CA ALA A 127 -11.56 -11.18 -18.51
C ALA A 127 -10.07 -11.62 -18.49
N ASN A 128 -9.17 -10.78 -17.98
CA ASN A 128 -7.76 -11.07 -17.86
C ASN A 128 -7.40 -11.26 -16.37
N LEU A 129 -6.60 -12.28 -16.05
CA LEU A 129 -6.18 -12.53 -14.66
C LEU A 129 -5.32 -11.39 -14.10
N SER A 130 -4.51 -10.73 -14.93
CA SER A 130 -3.45 -9.82 -14.47
C SER A 130 -3.96 -8.62 -13.66
N PRO A 131 -4.95 -7.82 -14.13
CA PRO A 131 -5.45 -6.67 -13.37
C PRO A 131 -6.01 -7.07 -12.00
N THR A 132 -6.86 -8.10 -11.96
CA THR A 132 -7.45 -8.60 -10.71
C THR A 132 -6.37 -9.11 -9.75
N PHE A 133 -5.40 -9.88 -10.26
CA PHE A 133 -4.32 -10.38 -9.40
C PHE A 133 -3.46 -9.24 -8.84
N ILE A 134 -3.04 -8.29 -9.66
CA ILE A 134 -2.14 -7.21 -9.25
C ILE A 134 -2.83 -6.26 -8.26
N PHE A 135 -4.02 -5.77 -8.58
CA PHE A 135 -4.70 -4.75 -7.77
C PHE A 135 -5.51 -5.32 -6.60
N VAL A 136 -6.02 -6.54 -6.70
CA VAL A 136 -6.87 -7.11 -5.64
C VAL A 136 -6.10 -8.11 -4.79
N VAL A 137 -5.53 -9.16 -5.41
CA VAL A 137 -4.87 -10.23 -4.65
C VAL A 137 -3.53 -9.76 -4.07
N PHE A 138 -2.69 -9.17 -4.92
CA PHE A 138 -1.35 -8.74 -4.56
C PHE A 138 -1.38 -7.44 -3.77
N TRP A 139 -1.98 -6.37 -4.29
CA TRP A 139 -1.96 -5.07 -3.64
C TRP A 139 -2.78 -5.03 -2.34
N VAL A 140 -4.01 -5.54 -2.35
CA VAL A 140 -4.90 -5.50 -1.16
C VAL A 140 -4.81 -6.78 -0.33
N GLY A 141 -4.93 -7.94 -0.96
CA GLY A 141 -4.96 -9.24 -0.26
C GLY A 141 -3.70 -9.50 0.56
N LEU A 142 -2.51 -9.17 0.03
CA LEU A 142 -1.28 -9.34 0.80
C LEU A 142 -1.16 -8.37 1.98
N VAL A 143 -1.88 -7.24 2.01
CA VAL A 143 -1.91 -6.36 3.20
C VAL A 143 -2.59 -7.08 4.35
N PHE A 144 -3.79 -7.63 4.12
CA PHE A 144 -4.50 -8.43 5.12
C PHE A 144 -3.70 -9.65 5.52
N ALA A 145 -3.13 -10.39 4.56
CA ALA A 145 -2.26 -11.52 4.84
C ALA A 145 -1.04 -11.10 5.68
N SER A 146 -0.45 -9.93 5.42
CA SER A 146 0.73 -9.46 6.15
C SER A 146 0.41 -9.10 7.60
N VAL A 147 -0.72 -8.44 7.83
CA VAL A 147 -1.18 -8.08 9.18
C VAL A 147 -1.53 -9.32 9.99
N LEU A 148 -2.12 -10.34 9.37
CA LEU A 148 -2.54 -11.57 10.06
C LEU A 148 -1.40 -12.57 10.25
N LEU A 149 -0.59 -12.79 9.21
CA LEU A 149 0.35 -13.92 9.11
C LEU A 149 1.83 -13.53 9.20
N GLY A 150 2.16 -12.24 9.20
CA GLY A 150 3.55 -11.75 9.23
C GLY A 150 4.08 -11.48 7.82
N ASP A 151 5.39 -11.58 7.59
CA ASP A 151 6.01 -11.18 6.32
C ASP A 151 5.83 -12.26 5.21
N VAL A 152 4.59 -12.42 4.75
CA VAL A 152 4.20 -13.39 3.70
C VAL A 152 4.88 -13.06 2.38
N PHE A 153 4.95 -11.76 2.04
CA PHE A 153 5.54 -11.34 0.78
C PHE A 153 7.04 -11.67 0.72
N HIS A 154 7.82 -11.54 1.80
CA HIS A 154 9.22 -11.95 1.78
C HIS A 154 9.43 -13.43 1.38
N ALA A 155 8.50 -14.31 1.77
CA ALA A 155 8.51 -15.72 1.35
C ALA A 155 8.10 -15.88 -0.12
N LEU A 156 7.10 -15.13 -0.59
CA LEU A 156 6.59 -15.20 -1.98
C LEU A 156 7.34 -14.27 -2.96
N ASN A 157 8.35 -13.51 -2.52
CA ASN A 157 8.92 -12.43 -3.33
C ASN A 157 9.63 -12.99 -4.59
N PRO A 158 9.08 -12.78 -5.80
CA PRO A 158 9.62 -13.36 -7.03
C PRO A 158 10.98 -12.73 -7.38
N TRP A 159 11.15 -11.43 -7.12
CA TRP A 159 12.39 -10.72 -7.42
C TRP A 159 13.54 -11.20 -6.53
N ARG A 160 13.26 -11.45 -5.24
CA ARG A 160 14.23 -12.02 -4.30
C ARG A 160 14.67 -13.42 -4.73
N ALA A 161 13.72 -14.26 -5.16
CA ALA A 161 13.99 -15.61 -5.65
C ALA A 161 14.88 -15.58 -6.90
N ILE A 162 14.47 -14.83 -7.93
CA ILE A 162 15.20 -14.69 -9.20
C ILE A 162 16.58 -14.07 -8.96
N GLY A 163 16.69 -13.02 -8.15
CA GLY A 163 17.95 -12.36 -7.82
C GLY A 163 18.96 -13.28 -7.11
N ARG A 164 18.48 -14.18 -6.22
CA ARG A 164 19.33 -15.20 -5.58
C ARG A 164 19.75 -16.30 -6.54
N ALA A 165 18.82 -16.81 -7.33
CA ALA A 165 19.09 -17.86 -8.30
C ALA A 165 20.10 -17.41 -9.36
N THR A 166 19.90 -16.21 -9.92
CA THR A 166 20.84 -15.60 -10.88
C THR A 166 22.21 -15.34 -10.25
N GLY A 167 22.25 -14.77 -9.02
CA GLY A 167 23.50 -14.59 -8.29
C GLY A 167 24.25 -15.90 -8.06
N TRP A 168 23.55 -16.98 -7.67
CA TRP A 168 24.13 -18.31 -7.48
C TRP A 168 24.66 -18.90 -8.80
N LEU A 169 23.89 -18.81 -9.89
CA LEU A 169 24.31 -19.29 -11.21
C LEU A 169 25.58 -18.58 -11.70
N VAL A 170 25.63 -17.25 -11.58
CA VAL A 170 26.81 -16.46 -12.00
C VAL A 170 28.02 -16.77 -11.10
N ALA A 171 27.82 -16.94 -9.79
CA ALA A 171 28.89 -17.37 -8.89
C ALA A 171 29.47 -18.71 -9.32
N ARG A 172 28.60 -19.68 -9.64
CA ARG A 172 29.03 -21.02 -10.06
C ARG A 172 29.76 -20.98 -11.40
N ALA A 173 29.26 -20.23 -12.38
CA ALA A 173 29.89 -20.06 -13.68
C ALA A 173 31.27 -19.36 -13.59
N ARG A 174 31.48 -18.50 -12.60
CA ARG A 174 32.75 -17.76 -12.38
C ARG A 174 33.65 -18.38 -11.31
N GLY A 175 33.43 -19.64 -10.93
CA GLY A 175 34.27 -20.34 -9.94
C GLY A 175 34.28 -19.67 -8.55
N GLY A 176 33.15 -19.07 -8.14
CA GLY A 176 32.99 -18.37 -6.87
C GLY A 176 33.47 -16.91 -6.85
N ARG A 177 34.02 -16.39 -7.96
CA ARG A 177 34.62 -15.04 -8.03
C ARG A 177 33.61 -13.96 -8.46
N LEU A 178 32.57 -13.75 -7.66
CA LEU A 178 31.70 -12.57 -7.84
C LEU A 178 32.36 -11.32 -7.25
N ARG A 179 32.26 -10.20 -7.98
CA ARG A 179 32.60 -8.89 -7.43
C ARG A 179 31.64 -8.60 -6.28
N ALA A 180 32.16 -8.18 -5.12
CA ALA A 180 31.33 -7.77 -4.01
C ALA A 180 30.38 -6.64 -4.44
N PRO A 181 29.09 -6.70 -4.09
CA PRO A 181 28.16 -5.61 -4.35
C PRO A 181 28.65 -4.30 -3.72
N ARG A 182 28.27 -3.16 -4.31
CA ARG A 182 28.54 -1.85 -3.72
C ARG A 182 27.76 -1.69 -2.42
N ALA A 183 28.34 -0.98 -1.45
CA ALA A 183 27.62 -0.61 -0.24
C ALA A 183 26.37 0.23 -0.59
N TYR A 184 25.23 -0.12 0.01
CA TYR A 184 23.99 0.64 -0.18
C TYR A 184 24.12 2.03 0.46
N PRO A 185 23.90 3.14 -0.27
CA PRO A 185 24.06 4.47 0.28
C PRO A 185 23.06 4.76 1.40
N GLN A 186 23.53 5.12 2.59
CA GLN A 186 22.65 5.43 3.74
C GLN A 186 21.68 6.59 3.46
N ARG A 187 22.11 7.57 2.64
CA ARG A 187 21.27 8.70 2.23
C ARG A 187 20.06 8.29 1.39
N LEU A 188 20.20 7.21 0.62
CA LEU A 188 19.13 6.70 -0.23
C LEU A 188 18.03 6.06 0.61
N GLY A 189 18.41 5.36 1.69
CA GLY A 189 17.47 4.81 2.67
C GLY A 189 16.29 4.09 2.00
N ARG A 190 15.05 4.52 2.29
CA ARG A 190 13.81 4.01 1.69
C ARG A 190 13.21 4.93 0.62
N TRP A 191 13.94 5.94 0.13
CA TRP A 191 13.43 6.80 -0.95
C TRP A 191 13.09 6.05 -2.24
N PRO A 192 13.86 5.04 -2.70
CA PRO A 192 13.47 4.26 -3.87
C PRO A 192 12.16 3.50 -3.65
N ALA A 193 11.93 2.98 -2.44
CA ALA A 193 10.68 2.33 -2.10
C ALA A 193 9.51 3.32 -2.10
N ALA A 194 9.69 4.54 -1.56
CA ALA A 194 8.66 5.58 -1.61
C ALA A 194 8.32 5.98 -3.05
N ALA A 195 9.33 6.16 -3.90
CA ALA A 195 9.14 6.48 -5.31
C ALA A 195 8.48 5.33 -6.09
N GLY A 196 8.88 4.08 -5.82
CA GLY A 196 8.26 2.90 -6.43
C GLY A 196 6.81 2.72 -6.02
N LEU A 197 6.46 2.93 -4.74
CA LEU A 197 5.08 2.92 -4.28
C LEU A 197 4.27 4.04 -4.93
N LEU A 198 4.80 5.27 -4.96
CA LEU A 198 4.13 6.39 -5.60
C LEU A 198 3.89 6.11 -7.09
N GLY A 199 4.88 5.55 -7.79
CA GLY A 199 4.75 5.15 -9.20
C GLY A 199 3.71 4.06 -9.42
N PHE A 200 3.64 3.05 -8.54
CA PHE A 200 2.60 2.03 -8.60
C PHE A 200 1.20 2.62 -8.40
N THR A 201 1.01 3.44 -7.37
CA THR A 201 -0.29 4.08 -7.10
C THR A 201 -0.65 5.15 -8.13
N TRP A 202 0.34 5.77 -8.76
CA TRP A 202 0.11 6.70 -9.87
C TRP A 202 -0.37 5.95 -11.11
N LEU A 203 0.18 4.76 -11.39
CA LEU A 203 -0.32 3.88 -12.44
C LEU A 203 -1.79 3.49 -12.17
N GLU A 204 -2.12 3.20 -10.91
CA GLU A 204 -3.46 2.81 -10.50
C GLU A 204 -4.47 3.97 -10.55
N LEU A 205 -4.09 5.16 -10.06
CA LEU A 205 -5.02 6.25 -9.76
C LEU A 205 -4.97 7.42 -10.76
N ALA A 206 -3.91 7.56 -11.55
CA ALA A 206 -3.71 8.72 -12.41
C ALA A 206 -3.46 8.37 -13.89
N GLU A 207 -2.84 7.22 -14.19
CA GLU A 207 -2.64 6.78 -15.57
C GLU A 207 -3.98 6.41 -16.24
N SER A 208 -4.20 6.94 -17.44
CA SER A 208 -5.38 6.57 -18.23
C SER A 208 -5.16 5.17 -18.81
N GLY A 209 -6.00 4.22 -18.40
CA GLY A 209 -5.84 2.81 -18.78
C GLY A 209 -4.76 2.07 -17.98
N GLY A 210 -4.51 2.48 -16.73
CA GLY A 210 -3.63 1.77 -15.80
C GLY A 210 -4.02 0.32 -15.56
N GLU A 211 -5.31 0.00 -15.70
CA GLU A 211 -5.90 -1.32 -15.59
C GLU A 211 -5.73 -2.20 -16.84
N HIS A 212 -5.27 -1.63 -17.95
CA HIS A 212 -5.10 -2.41 -19.19
C HIS A 212 -3.96 -3.43 -19.03
N PRO A 213 -4.16 -4.69 -19.45
CA PRO A 213 -3.15 -5.75 -19.30
C PRO A 213 -1.77 -5.40 -19.88
N ARG A 214 -1.71 -4.75 -21.05
CA ARG A 214 -0.45 -4.32 -21.67
C ARG A 214 0.28 -3.23 -20.89
N THR A 215 -0.47 -2.30 -20.31
CA THR A 215 0.07 -1.26 -19.43
C THR A 215 0.69 -1.90 -18.19
N LEU A 216 -0.01 -2.86 -17.58
CA LEU A 216 0.49 -3.63 -16.42
C LEU A 216 1.70 -4.50 -16.76
N ALA A 217 1.71 -5.15 -17.93
CA ALA A 217 2.84 -5.92 -18.39
C ALA A 217 4.09 -5.04 -18.51
N THR A 218 3.95 -3.89 -19.15
CA THR A 218 5.04 -2.91 -19.32
C THR A 218 5.55 -2.41 -17.97
N ALA A 219 4.64 -1.99 -17.09
CA ALA A 219 4.98 -1.54 -15.74
C ALA A 219 5.70 -2.62 -14.93
N THR A 220 5.21 -3.87 -14.99
CA THR A 220 5.81 -5.02 -14.30
C THR A 220 7.21 -5.32 -14.81
N ILE A 221 7.45 -5.27 -16.12
CA ILE A 221 8.77 -5.48 -16.72
C ILE A 221 9.72 -4.35 -16.31
N VAL A 222 9.30 -3.08 -16.42
CA VAL A 222 10.11 -1.91 -16.05
C VAL A 222 10.47 -1.96 -14.57
N TYR A 223 9.48 -2.21 -13.70
CA TYR A 223 9.68 -2.34 -12.26
C TYR A 223 10.64 -3.48 -11.91
N SER A 224 10.48 -4.63 -12.56
CA SER A 224 11.37 -5.78 -12.38
C SER A 224 12.79 -5.47 -12.81
N ALA A 225 12.98 -4.80 -13.95
CA ALA A 225 14.29 -4.39 -14.44
C ALA A 225 15.00 -3.43 -13.47
N ILE A 226 14.28 -2.42 -12.95
CA ILE A 226 14.80 -1.50 -11.92
C ILE A 226 15.20 -2.28 -10.67
N THR A 227 14.35 -3.21 -10.24
CA THR A 227 14.59 -4.02 -9.04
C THR A 227 15.81 -4.92 -9.20
N PHE A 228 15.95 -5.60 -10.34
CA PHE A 228 17.12 -6.43 -10.63
C PHE A 228 18.40 -5.62 -10.78
N ALA A 229 18.34 -4.43 -11.39
CA ALA A 229 19.48 -3.51 -11.45
C ALA A 229 19.92 -3.09 -10.04
N GLY A 230 18.98 -2.73 -9.17
CA GLY A 230 19.26 -2.43 -7.76
C GLY A 230 19.92 -3.59 -7.01
N MET A 231 19.43 -4.82 -7.20
CA MET A 231 20.05 -6.01 -6.62
C MET A 231 21.44 -6.31 -7.19
N ALA A 232 21.66 -6.09 -8.49
CA ALA A 232 22.94 -6.32 -9.13
C ALA A 232 24.01 -5.33 -8.63
N VAL A 233 23.63 -4.06 -8.36
CA VAL A 233 24.56 -3.05 -7.87
C VAL A 233 24.80 -3.16 -6.36
N TYR A 234 23.74 -3.29 -5.55
CA TYR A 234 23.81 -3.18 -4.08
C TYR A 234 23.67 -4.51 -3.34
N GLY A 235 23.39 -5.60 -4.07
CA GLY A 235 23.11 -6.92 -3.52
C GLY A 235 21.63 -7.12 -3.22
N VAL A 236 21.20 -8.39 -3.23
CA VAL A 236 19.81 -8.78 -3.02
C VAL A 236 19.29 -8.32 -1.66
N ARG A 237 20.01 -8.59 -0.57
CA ARG A 237 19.53 -8.29 0.79
C ARG A 237 19.39 -6.79 1.05
N PRO A 238 20.39 -5.93 0.74
CA PRO A 238 20.24 -4.49 0.99
C PRO A 238 19.14 -3.86 0.13
N TRP A 239 19.00 -4.26 -1.14
CA TRP A 239 17.96 -3.73 -2.02
C TRP A 239 16.56 -4.13 -1.57
N ILE A 240 16.31 -5.42 -1.32
CA ILE A 240 15.00 -5.91 -0.85
C ILE A 240 14.60 -5.25 0.49
N ARG A 241 15.55 -5.02 1.40
CA ARG A 241 15.26 -4.44 2.72
C ARG A 241 14.93 -2.93 2.68
N HIS A 242 15.44 -2.19 1.70
CA HIS A 242 15.36 -0.72 1.71
C HIS A 242 14.80 -0.10 0.43
N GLY A 243 15.17 -0.64 -0.74
CA GLY A 243 14.84 -0.05 -2.03
C GLY A 243 13.61 -0.65 -2.72
N GLU A 244 13.32 -1.94 -2.50
CA GLU A 244 12.20 -2.61 -3.18
C GLU A 244 10.86 -2.25 -2.50
N ALA A 245 9.99 -1.62 -3.29
CA ALA A 245 8.80 -0.93 -2.81
C ALA A 245 7.82 -1.86 -2.04
N PHE A 246 7.53 -3.03 -2.59
CA PHE A 246 6.54 -3.96 -2.05
C PHE A 246 7.09 -4.70 -0.83
N SER A 247 8.37 -5.08 -0.82
CA SER A 247 9.01 -5.61 0.40
C SER A 247 8.98 -4.62 1.56
N VAL A 248 9.23 -3.34 1.29
CA VAL A 248 9.14 -2.31 2.33
C VAL A 248 7.69 -2.11 2.79
N TYR A 249 6.74 -2.05 1.85
CA TYR A 249 5.31 -1.86 2.12
C TYR A 249 4.70 -3.00 2.95
N PHE A 250 4.77 -4.23 2.45
CA PHE A 250 4.25 -5.40 3.16
C PHE A 250 5.04 -5.68 4.44
N GLY A 251 6.35 -5.44 4.44
CA GLY A 251 7.19 -5.57 5.63
C GLY A 251 6.84 -4.56 6.75
N LEU A 252 6.35 -3.36 6.40
CA LEU A 252 5.81 -2.41 7.39
C LEU A 252 4.52 -2.92 8.00
N PHE A 253 3.62 -3.50 7.20
CA PHE A 253 2.36 -4.06 7.69
C PHE A 253 2.52 -5.35 8.50
N ALA A 254 3.47 -6.20 8.10
CA ALA A 254 3.85 -7.41 8.83
C ALA A 254 4.31 -7.12 10.26
N ARG A 255 4.76 -5.90 10.56
CA ARG A 255 5.15 -5.49 11.92
C ARG A 255 3.97 -5.37 12.89
N LEU A 256 2.75 -5.24 12.40
CA LEU A 256 1.54 -5.30 13.24
C LEU A 256 1.22 -6.74 13.67
N SER A 257 1.63 -7.72 12.87
CA SER A 257 1.27 -9.12 13.09
C SER A 257 1.78 -9.65 14.43
N PRO A 258 0.96 -10.47 15.13
CA PRO A 258 1.42 -11.25 16.26
C PRO A 258 2.39 -12.36 15.84
N LEU A 259 2.50 -12.70 14.55
CA LEU A 259 3.37 -13.77 14.06
C LEU A 259 4.68 -13.19 13.50
N GLU A 260 5.80 -13.82 13.86
CA GLU A 260 7.13 -13.45 13.39
C GLU A 260 8.02 -14.68 13.27
N VAL A 261 8.67 -14.82 12.12
CA VAL A 261 9.73 -15.82 11.91
C VAL A 261 11.08 -15.21 12.31
N ARG A 262 11.74 -15.80 13.30
CA ARG A 262 13.08 -15.44 13.76
C ARG A 262 13.97 -16.68 13.79
N ASP A 263 15.17 -16.59 13.21
CA ASP A 263 16.17 -17.66 13.17
C ASP A 263 15.62 -19.02 12.70
N GLY A 264 14.79 -19.00 11.66
CA GLY A 264 14.19 -20.20 11.08
C GLY A 264 13.10 -20.84 11.95
N ARG A 265 12.49 -20.09 12.87
CA ARG A 265 11.39 -20.55 13.71
C ARG A 265 10.26 -19.52 13.74
N LEU A 266 9.03 -19.99 13.57
CA LEU A 266 7.85 -19.18 13.83
C LEU A 266 7.68 -18.99 15.34
N GLY A 267 7.41 -17.76 15.76
CA GLY A 267 7.00 -17.43 17.11
C GLY A 267 5.91 -16.38 17.12
N THR A 268 5.36 -16.16 18.31
CA THR A 268 4.31 -15.19 18.56
C THR A 268 4.85 -14.05 19.41
N ARG A 269 4.43 -12.81 19.10
CA ARG A 269 4.68 -11.60 19.88
C ARG A 269 3.35 -10.88 20.13
N ARG A 270 3.36 -9.83 20.95
CA ARG A 270 2.15 -9.01 21.09
C ARG A 270 1.88 -8.28 19.77
N PRO A 271 0.62 -8.14 19.33
CA PRO A 271 0.28 -7.28 18.21
C PRO A 271 0.89 -5.89 18.38
N LEU A 272 1.24 -5.24 17.26
CA LEU A 272 1.88 -3.91 17.21
C LEU A 272 3.32 -3.81 17.77
N GLU A 273 3.79 -4.78 18.56
CA GLU A 273 5.15 -4.75 19.17
C GLU A 273 6.26 -4.69 18.12
N GLY A 274 6.04 -5.22 16.91
CA GLY A 274 7.03 -5.15 15.83
C GLY A 274 7.29 -3.74 15.28
N LEU A 275 6.35 -2.81 15.48
CA LEU A 275 6.47 -1.42 14.99
C LEU A 275 7.37 -0.57 15.87
N THR A 276 7.46 -0.86 17.16
CA THR A 276 8.32 -0.11 18.10
C THR A 276 9.81 -0.28 17.77
N ARG A 277 10.15 -1.40 17.13
CA ARG A 277 11.49 -1.75 16.64
C ARG A 277 11.68 -1.45 15.15
N LEU A 278 10.91 -0.51 14.60
CA LEU A 278 11.08 -0.07 13.22
C LEU A 278 12.45 0.59 13.06
N ASP A 279 13.26 0.05 12.15
CA ASP A 279 14.49 0.70 11.69
C ASP A 279 14.10 1.92 10.85
N VAL A 280 14.41 3.12 11.34
CA VAL A 280 14.02 4.39 10.72
C VAL A 280 15.22 5.01 10.02
N VAL A 281 15.32 4.70 8.72
CA VAL A 281 16.30 5.26 7.79
C VAL A 281 15.69 6.44 7.00
N PRO A 282 16.51 7.29 6.32
CA PRO A 282 15.99 8.33 5.42
C PRO A 282 14.93 7.77 4.46
N GLY A 283 13.87 8.53 4.19
CA GLY A 283 12.76 8.09 3.34
C GLY A 283 11.68 7.23 4.03
N THR A 284 11.90 6.75 5.28
CA THR A 284 10.84 5.99 6.01
C THR A 284 9.56 6.81 6.20
N VAL A 285 9.68 8.08 6.57
CA VAL A 285 8.54 8.99 6.67
C VAL A 285 7.88 9.18 5.31
N GLY A 286 8.68 9.36 4.25
CA GLY A 286 8.17 9.49 2.88
C GLY A 286 7.35 8.29 2.44
N VAL A 287 7.81 7.06 2.71
CA VAL A 287 7.05 5.83 2.45
C VAL A 287 5.68 5.88 3.14
N VAL A 288 5.65 6.18 4.44
CA VAL A 288 4.38 6.20 5.19
C VAL A 288 3.45 7.31 4.70
N CYS A 289 3.98 8.49 4.36
CA CYS A 289 3.18 9.56 3.77
C CYS A 289 2.60 9.17 2.40
N VAL A 290 3.36 8.45 1.56
CA VAL A 290 2.86 7.91 0.28
C VAL A 290 1.75 6.89 0.55
N MET A 291 1.94 5.97 1.50
CA MET A 291 0.94 4.95 1.84
C MET A 291 -0.41 5.55 2.25
N ILE A 292 -0.40 6.62 3.05
CA ILE A 292 -1.64 7.28 3.51
C ILE A 292 -2.16 8.26 2.46
N GLY A 293 -1.29 9.04 1.83
CA GLY A 293 -1.66 10.10 0.90
C GLY A 293 -2.27 9.58 -0.41
N THR A 294 -1.82 8.42 -0.88
CA THR A 294 -2.34 7.78 -2.09
C THR A 294 -3.79 7.30 -1.89
N VAL A 295 -4.08 6.62 -0.77
CA VAL A 295 -5.45 6.20 -0.42
C VAL A 295 -6.33 7.40 -0.06
N THR A 296 -5.75 8.46 0.54
CA THR A 296 -6.44 9.74 0.76
C THR A 296 -6.91 10.34 -0.57
N TYR A 297 -6.05 10.32 -1.59
CA TYR A 297 -6.42 10.78 -2.93
C TYR A 297 -7.47 9.88 -3.57
N ASP A 298 -7.34 8.55 -3.46
CA ASP A 298 -8.30 7.59 -3.99
C ASP A 298 -9.73 7.88 -3.46
N GLY A 299 -9.88 7.96 -2.14
CA GLY A 299 -11.17 8.32 -1.51
C GLY A 299 -11.67 9.71 -1.89
N LEU A 300 -10.76 10.69 -2.02
CA LEU A 300 -11.12 12.06 -2.39
C LEU A 300 -11.60 12.14 -3.84
N SER A 301 -10.99 11.37 -4.74
CA SER A 301 -11.18 11.44 -6.19
C SER A 301 -12.62 11.12 -6.63
N SER A 302 -13.34 10.34 -5.81
CA SER A 302 -14.74 9.98 -6.04
C SER A 302 -15.72 11.09 -5.62
N GLY A 303 -15.32 11.95 -4.69
CA GLY A 303 -16.17 12.96 -4.05
C GLY A 303 -16.41 14.23 -4.88
N SER A 304 -17.41 15.02 -4.48
CA SER A 304 -17.78 16.28 -5.15
C SER A 304 -16.67 17.34 -5.10
N LEU A 305 -15.95 17.42 -3.98
CA LEU A 305 -14.84 18.36 -3.79
C LEU A 305 -13.76 18.19 -4.87
N TRP A 306 -13.40 16.93 -5.19
CA TRP A 306 -12.43 16.67 -6.23
C TRP A 306 -12.96 17.03 -7.61
N LYS A 307 -14.21 16.68 -7.91
CA LYS A 307 -14.84 17.01 -9.20
C LYS A 307 -14.84 18.53 -9.46
N ASP A 308 -15.06 19.34 -8.44
CA ASP A 308 -15.00 20.79 -8.56
C ASP A 308 -13.56 21.32 -8.66
N ALA A 309 -12.62 20.78 -7.89
CA ALA A 309 -11.21 21.10 -8.03
C ALA A 309 -10.66 20.72 -9.42
N GLN A 310 -11.11 19.58 -9.96
CA GLN A 310 -10.73 19.08 -11.28
C GLN A 310 -11.22 20.01 -12.38
N LYS A 311 -12.45 20.53 -12.32
CA LYS A 311 -12.93 21.55 -13.28
C LYS A 311 -12.06 22.80 -13.28
N LEU A 312 -11.60 23.24 -12.09
CA LEU A 312 -10.70 24.39 -11.99
C LEU A 312 -9.34 24.09 -12.63
N LEU A 313 -8.78 22.90 -12.39
CA LEU A 313 -7.52 22.47 -12.99
C LEU A 313 -7.64 22.32 -14.51
N ASP A 314 -8.74 21.74 -15.00
CA ASP A 314 -9.00 21.56 -16.43
C ASP A 314 -9.07 22.92 -17.15
N GLY A 315 -9.66 23.94 -16.53
CA GLY A 315 -9.63 25.32 -17.03
C GLY A 315 -8.23 25.96 -17.07
N LEU A 316 -7.25 25.44 -16.32
CA LEU A 316 -5.83 25.83 -16.43
C LEU A 316 -5.10 25.05 -17.53
N TRP A 317 -5.53 23.82 -17.84
CA TRP A 317 -4.92 22.96 -18.84
C TRP A 317 -5.38 23.28 -20.27
N GLU A 318 -6.66 23.67 -20.42
CA GLU A 318 -7.27 24.01 -21.71
C GLU A 318 -6.47 25.10 -22.47
N PRO A 319 -6.08 26.24 -21.86
CA PRO A 319 -5.29 27.27 -22.54
C PRO A 319 -3.88 26.81 -22.92
N LEU A 320 -3.36 25.75 -22.28
CA LEU A 320 -2.05 25.16 -22.60
C LEU A 320 -2.13 24.17 -23.77
N GLY A 321 -3.31 23.97 -24.37
CA GLY A 321 -3.52 23.08 -25.51
C GLY A 321 -3.41 21.59 -25.15
N MET A 322 -3.58 21.24 -23.88
CA MET A 322 -3.57 19.84 -23.46
C MET A 322 -4.86 19.13 -23.93
N SER A 323 -4.73 17.89 -24.38
CA SER A 323 -5.91 17.06 -24.66
C SER A 323 -6.68 16.76 -23.37
N VAL A 324 -7.97 16.48 -23.46
CA VAL A 324 -8.81 16.12 -22.29
C VAL A 324 -8.18 14.98 -21.49
N VAL A 325 -7.72 13.92 -22.15
CA VAL A 325 -7.08 12.77 -21.48
C VAL A 325 -5.81 13.18 -20.75
N THR A 326 -4.98 14.01 -21.38
CA THR A 326 -3.75 14.51 -20.76
C THR A 326 -4.03 15.44 -19.59
N GLY A 327 -5.05 16.30 -19.71
CA GLY A 327 -5.53 17.18 -18.64
C GLY A 327 -6.04 16.41 -17.43
N LEU A 328 -6.89 15.40 -17.64
CA LEU A 328 -7.38 14.52 -16.58
C LEU A 328 -6.24 13.83 -15.83
N LYS A 329 -5.28 13.26 -16.57
CA LYS A 329 -4.07 12.64 -16.01
C LYS A 329 -3.20 13.64 -15.23
N ALA A 330 -3.03 14.85 -15.74
CA ALA A 330 -2.30 15.92 -15.07
C ALA A 330 -3.00 16.34 -13.77
N SER A 331 -4.32 16.57 -13.84
CA SER A 331 -5.18 16.85 -12.68
C SER A 331 -5.02 15.75 -11.62
N ALA A 332 -5.14 14.48 -12.00
CA ALA A 332 -4.99 13.36 -11.08
C ALA A 332 -3.59 13.27 -10.46
N THR A 333 -2.55 13.52 -11.26
CA THR A 333 -1.16 13.58 -10.77
C THR A 333 -0.98 14.69 -9.73
N VAL A 334 -1.54 15.88 -9.98
CA VAL A 334 -1.50 17.01 -9.04
C VAL A 334 -2.24 16.64 -7.75
N GLY A 335 -3.47 16.10 -7.85
CA GLY A 335 -4.25 15.69 -6.68
C GLY A 335 -3.54 14.67 -5.81
N LEU A 336 -2.94 13.65 -6.44
CA LEU A 336 -2.17 12.61 -5.77
C LEU A 336 -0.98 13.19 -5.01
N VAL A 337 -0.16 14.02 -5.66
CA VAL A 337 1.01 14.65 -5.03
C VAL A 337 0.58 15.58 -3.91
N VAL A 338 -0.48 16.38 -4.11
CA VAL A 338 -1.02 17.28 -3.08
C VAL A 338 -1.47 16.48 -1.86
N CYS A 339 -2.18 15.36 -2.01
CA CYS A 339 -2.61 14.55 -0.88
C CYS A 339 -1.42 13.97 -0.09
N VAL A 340 -0.39 13.48 -0.77
CA VAL A 340 0.85 13.01 -0.11
C VAL A 340 1.55 14.14 0.65
N LEU A 341 1.62 15.34 0.06
CA LEU A 341 2.21 16.51 0.71
C LEU A 341 1.37 17.01 1.89
N LEU A 342 0.04 16.96 1.79
CA LEU A 342 -0.87 17.32 2.88
C LEU A 342 -0.69 16.39 4.08
N VAL A 343 -0.62 15.07 3.86
CA VAL A 343 -0.32 14.10 4.92
C VAL A 343 1.03 14.41 5.57
N ALA A 344 2.07 14.68 4.77
CA ALA A 344 3.39 15.03 5.27
C ALA A 344 3.38 16.34 6.08
N ALA A 345 2.65 17.36 5.60
CA ALA A 345 2.50 18.64 6.27
C ALA A 345 1.76 18.47 7.61
N PHE A 346 0.67 17.70 7.62
CA PHE A 346 -0.12 17.46 8.82
C PHE A 346 0.68 16.71 9.88
N TYR A 347 1.44 15.68 9.46
CA TYR A 347 2.39 15.01 10.34
C TYR A 347 3.46 15.97 10.88
N ARG A 348 4.05 16.81 10.01
CA ARG A 348 5.09 17.78 10.41
C ARG A 348 4.55 18.82 11.39
N LEU A 349 3.32 19.31 11.22
CA LEU A 349 2.66 20.21 12.17
C LEU A 349 2.53 19.56 13.54
N GLY A 350 2.13 18.29 13.60
CA GLY A 350 2.14 17.49 14.82
C GLY A 350 3.50 17.45 15.50
N ILE A 351 4.54 17.17 14.73
CA ILE A 351 5.93 17.12 15.22
C ILE A 351 6.39 18.48 15.77
N ILE A 352 6.09 19.58 15.07
CA ILE A 352 6.41 20.94 15.52
C ILE A 352 5.66 21.26 16.82
N GLY A 353 4.38 20.87 16.91
CA GLY A 353 3.59 20.97 18.13
C GLY A 353 4.24 20.22 19.30
N MET A 354 4.63 18.95 19.12
CA MET A 354 5.31 18.18 20.19
C MET A 354 6.65 18.80 20.61
N ARG A 355 7.39 19.42 19.68
CA ARG A 355 8.64 20.13 20.00
C ARG A 355 8.41 21.28 20.98
N SER A 356 7.24 21.95 20.93
CA SER A 356 6.89 23.05 21.83
C SER A 356 6.72 22.63 23.31
N VAL A 357 6.53 21.33 23.58
CA VAL A 357 6.31 20.80 24.93
C VAL A 357 7.60 20.73 25.77
N GLY A 358 8.76 20.89 25.15
CA GLY A 358 10.08 20.85 25.80
C GLY A 358 10.79 19.50 25.68
N GLY A 359 11.86 19.29 26.44
CA GLY A 359 12.69 18.06 26.38
C GLY A 359 13.90 18.15 25.44
N GLY A 360 14.12 19.28 24.77
CA GLY A 360 15.33 19.55 23.98
C GLY A 360 15.49 18.70 22.72
N PHE A 361 14.42 18.01 22.28
CA PHE A 361 14.45 17.20 21.07
C PHE A 361 14.28 18.06 19.82
N ASP A 362 15.09 17.79 18.80
CA ASP A 362 14.89 18.35 17.47
C ASP A 362 13.70 17.69 16.75
N ALA A 363 13.07 18.44 15.85
CA ALA A 363 11.90 18.00 15.08
C ALA A 363 12.20 16.74 14.27
N ASP A 364 13.42 16.57 13.77
CA ASP A 364 13.78 15.40 12.98
C ASP A 364 13.95 14.14 13.84
N ARG A 365 14.42 14.30 15.08
CA ARG A 365 14.47 13.22 16.06
C ARG A 365 13.06 12.79 16.46
N LEU A 366 12.15 13.74 16.69
CA LEU A 366 10.75 13.47 16.99
C LEU A 366 10.04 12.78 15.82
N SER A 367 10.22 13.29 14.60
CA SER A 367 9.68 12.68 13.38
C SER A 367 10.12 11.22 13.23
N ARG A 368 11.42 10.93 13.39
CA ARG A 368 11.88 9.54 13.35
C ARG A 368 11.35 8.69 14.51
N ALA A 369 11.20 9.26 15.70
CA ALA A 369 10.71 8.54 16.86
C ALA A 369 9.23 8.13 16.74
N PHE A 370 8.39 8.95 16.10
CA PHE A 370 6.94 8.75 16.08
C PHE A 370 6.41 8.19 14.74
N VAL A 371 7.20 8.09 13.66
CA VAL A 371 6.69 7.66 12.35
C VAL A 371 5.97 6.30 12.37
N HIS A 372 6.40 5.38 13.23
CA HIS A 372 5.83 4.04 13.35
C HIS A 372 4.36 4.05 13.81
N THR A 373 3.89 5.14 14.42
CA THR A 373 2.52 5.29 14.93
C THR A 373 1.50 5.56 13.82
N LEU A 374 1.97 5.97 12.64
CA LEU A 374 1.14 6.18 11.46
C LEU A 374 0.88 4.90 10.66
N VAL A 375 1.69 3.85 10.86
CA VAL A 375 1.56 2.60 10.08
C VAL A 375 0.20 1.91 10.30
N PRO A 376 -0.35 1.82 11.53
CA PRO A 376 -1.70 1.31 11.73
C PRO A 376 -2.78 2.12 10.99
N ILE A 377 -2.61 3.44 10.87
CA ILE A 377 -3.52 4.30 10.12
C ILE A 377 -3.51 3.91 8.64
N ALA A 378 -2.33 3.73 8.06
CA ALA A 378 -2.19 3.27 6.68
C ALA A 378 -2.86 1.90 6.43
N VAL A 379 -2.72 0.95 7.37
CA VAL A 379 -3.40 -0.37 7.29
C VAL A 379 -4.90 -0.21 7.23
N VAL A 380 -5.48 0.59 8.13
CA VAL A 380 -6.95 0.68 8.22
C VAL A 380 -7.55 1.53 7.12
N TYR A 381 -6.79 2.43 6.52
CA TYR A 381 -7.20 3.09 5.28
C TYR A 381 -7.36 2.07 4.15
N VAL A 382 -6.38 1.19 3.95
CA VAL A 382 -6.48 0.09 2.98
C VAL A 382 -7.65 -0.83 3.34
N ALA A 383 -7.76 -1.23 4.60
CA ALA A 383 -8.81 -2.13 5.03
C ALA A 383 -10.21 -1.53 4.86
N ALA A 384 -10.42 -0.27 5.22
CA ALA A 384 -11.72 0.38 5.09
C ALA A 384 -12.11 0.64 3.63
N HIS A 385 -11.18 1.07 2.77
CA HIS A 385 -11.50 1.41 1.38
C HIS A 385 -11.61 0.18 0.48
N TYR A 386 -10.81 -0.86 0.72
CA TYR A 386 -10.71 -2.01 -0.19
C TYR A 386 -11.30 -3.33 0.37
N LEU A 387 -12.00 -3.30 1.53
CA LEU A 387 -12.64 -4.52 2.07
C LEU A 387 -13.61 -5.15 1.08
N THR A 388 -14.54 -4.36 0.55
CA THR A 388 -15.57 -4.84 -0.38
C THR A 388 -14.96 -5.25 -1.71
N LEU A 389 -13.94 -4.52 -2.18
CA LEU A 389 -13.17 -4.89 -3.35
C LEU A 389 -12.55 -6.28 -3.16
N LEU A 390 -11.87 -6.54 -2.05
CA LEU A 390 -11.29 -7.84 -1.77
C LEU A 390 -12.36 -8.93 -1.59
N ALA A 391 -13.45 -8.63 -0.88
CA ALA A 391 -14.52 -9.58 -0.58
C ALA A 391 -15.28 -10.03 -1.84
N PHE A 392 -15.49 -9.14 -2.81
CA PHE A 392 -16.25 -9.41 -4.02
C PHE A 392 -15.33 -9.68 -5.22
N GLN A 393 -14.48 -8.73 -5.60
CA GLN A 393 -13.58 -8.88 -6.74
C GLN A 393 -12.47 -9.90 -6.47
N GLY A 394 -12.12 -10.19 -5.20
CA GLY A 394 -11.21 -11.28 -4.87
C GLY A 394 -11.73 -12.65 -5.32
N GLN A 395 -13.06 -12.84 -5.34
CA GLN A 395 -13.69 -14.07 -5.84
C GLN A 395 -13.46 -14.27 -7.34
N ALA A 396 -13.29 -13.18 -8.10
CA ALA A 396 -13.03 -13.25 -9.53
C ALA A 396 -11.74 -14.01 -9.87
N THR A 397 -10.77 -14.02 -8.96
CA THR A 397 -9.56 -14.83 -9.07
C THR A 397 -9.86 -16.31 -9.32
N VAL A 398 -10.98 -16.84 -8.79
CA VAL A 398 -11.33 -18.27 -8.92
C VAL A 398 -11.66 -18.64 -10.36
N TYR A 399 -12.50 -17.86 -11.05
CA TYR A 399 -12.82 -18.14 -12.46
C TYR A 399 -11.72 -17.64 -13.40
N LEU A 400 -11.06 -16.52 -13.09
CA LEU A 400 -9.92 -16.02 -13.87
C LEU A 400 -8.70 -16.95 -13.80
N ALA A 401 -8.53 -17.72 -12.73
CA ALA A 401 -7.49 -18.75 -12.67
C ALA A 401 -7.78 -19.92 -13.63
N SER A 402 -9.05 -20.24 -13.87
CA SER A 402 -9.45 -21.28 -14.84
C SER A 402 -9.30 -20.84 -16.29
N ASP A 403 -9.45 -19.54 -16.57
CA ASP A 403 -9.22 -18.94 -17.89
C ASP A 403 -8.32 -17.69 -17.82
N PRO A 404 -7.01 -17.84 -17.53
CA PRO A 404 -6.13 -16.70 -17.24
C PRO A 404 -5.92 -15.78 -18.43
N LEU A 405 -6.11 -16.29 -19.65
CA LEU A 405 -5.94 -15.54 -20.90
C LEU A 405 -7.26 -15.04 -21.48
N GLY A 406 -8.42 -15.46 -20.97
CA GLY A 406 -9.72 -15.18 -21.58
C GLY A 406 -9.93 -15.89 -22.92
N GLN A 407 -9.44 -17.12 -23.06
CA GLN A 407 -9.50 -17.92 -24.29
C GLN A 407 -10.59 -19.01 -24.26
N GLY A 408 -11.45 -19.01 -23.25
CA GLY A 408 -12.48 -20.01 -23.04
C GLY A 408 -11.96 -21.30 -22.41
N TRP A 409 -10.84 -21.23 -21.69
CA TRP A 409 -10.32 -22.39 -20.94
C TRP A 409 -11.13 -22.66 -19.69
N ASP A 410 -11.02 -23.89 -19.18
CA ASP A 410 -11.59 -24.25 -17.88
C ASP A 410 -10.65 -25.20 -17.13
N LEU A 411 -9.47 -24.69 -16.76
CA LEU A 411 -8.39 -25.49 -16.18
C LEU A 411 -8.76 -26.15 -14.85
N PHE A 412 -9.66 -25.53 -14.07
CA PHE A 412 -10.04 -26.02 -12.74
C PHE A 412 -11.55 -26.32 -12.60
N GLY A 413 -12.33 -26.27 -13.69
CA GLY A 413 -13.79 -26.49 -13.63
C GLY A 413 -14.56 -25.32 -13.01
N THR A 414 -13.98 -24.12 -12.97
CA THR A 414 -14.52 -22.94 -12.27
C THR A 414 -14.78 -21.75 -13.19
N ALA A 415 -14.58 -21.88 -14.51
CA ALA A 415 -14.75 -20.77 -15.45
C ALA A 415 -16.15 -20.14 -15.43
N THR A 416 -17.19 -20.91 -15.06
CA THR A 416 -18.58 -20.42 -14.95
C THR A 416 -18.95 -19.90 -13.54
N SER A 417 -17.98 -19.80 -12.62
CA SER A 417 -18.26 -19.29 -11.27
C SER A 417 -18.61 -17.81 -11.32
N THR A 418 -19.53 -17.39 -10.46
CA THR A 418 -19.97 -16.00 -10.33
C THR A 418 -19.56 -15.41 -8.99
N ILE A 419 -19.53 -14.09 -8.91
CA ILE A 419 -19.31 -13.38 -7.64
C ILE A 419 -20.58 -13.48 -6.79
N ASP A 420 -20.44 -13.94 -5.55
CA ASP A 420 -21.50 -13.93 -4.55
C ASP A 420 -21.41 -12.68 -3.66
N TYR A 421 -22.48 -11.89 -3.64
CA TYR A 421 -22.60 -10.66 -2.86
C TYR A 421 -23.16 -10.94 -1.46
N TRP A 422 -22.49 -11.80 -0.71
CA TRP A 422 -22.93 -12.27 0.61
C TRP A 422 -22.86 -11.18 1.71
N LEU A 423 -21.98 -10.19 1.54
CA LEU A 423 -21.77 -9.14 2.54
C LEU A 423 -22.74 -7.98 2.31
N GLY A 424 -23.76 -7.88 3.18
CA GLY A 424 -24.71 -6.76 3.14
C GLY A 424 -24.05 -5.40 3.42
N GLN A 425 -24.53 -4.35 2.76
CA GLN A 425 -23.98 -2.99 2.81
C GLN A 425 -23.83 -2.44 4.24
N ASN A 426 -24.84 -2.62 5.09
CA ASN A 426 -24.78 -2.16 6.49
C ASN A 426 -23.63 -2.83 7.25
N LEU A 427 -23.44 -4.14 7.07
CA LEU A 427 -22.36 -4.87 7.72
C LEU A 427 -21.00 -4.43 7.17
N ALA A 428 -20.88 -4.26 5.85
CA ALA A 428 -19.66 -3.71 5.24
C ALA A 428 -19.32 -2.35 5.86
N TRP A 429 -20.30 -1.46 5.98
CA TRP A 429 -20.12 -0.15 6.59
C TRP A 429 -19.66 -0.24 8.05
N TYR A 430 -20.33 -1.05 8.89
CA TYR A 430 -19.92 -1.22 10.29
C TYR A 430 -18.49 -1.79 10.42
N LEU A 431 -18.10 -2.72 9.53
CA LEU A 431 -16.74 -3.26 9.49
C LEU A 431 -15.72 -2.19 9.10
N GLN A 432 -16.01 -1.38 8.06
CA GLN A 432 -15.14 -0.29 7.63
C GLN A 432 -14.92 0.73 8.75
N VAL A 433 -15.99 1.17 9.42
CA VAL A 433 -15.91 2.07 10.58
C VAL A 433 -15.13 1.43 11.72
N GLY A 434 -15.41 0.17 12.03
CA GLY A 434 -14.70 -0.60 13.06
C GLY A 434 -13.19 -0.65 12.79
N PHE A 435 -12.78 -0.90 11.54
CA PHE A 435 -11.38 -0.86 11.14
C PHE A 435 -10.77 0.52 11.34
N VAL A 436 -11.43 1.59 10.87
CA VAL A 436 -10.92 2.97 11.05
C VAL A 436 -10.68 3.26 12.53
N VAL A 437 -11.66 3.01 13.39
CA VAL A 437 -11.56 3.25 14.84
C VAL A 437 -10.43 2.45 15.46
N LEU A 438 -10.37 1.13 15.21
CA LEU A 438 -9.35 0.25 15.78
C LEU A 438 -7.93 0.64 15.35
N GLY A 439 -7.73 1.03 14.09
CA GLY A 439 -6.42 1.46 13.59
C GLY A 439 -5.93 2.75 14.21
N HIS A 440 -6.82 3.74 14.36
CA HIS A 440 -6.47 5.00 15.02
C HIS A 440 -6.22 4.80 16.52
N MET A 441 -6.98 3.93 17.20
CA MET A 441 -6.70 3.54 18.57
C MET A 441 -5.34 2.84 18.70
N ALA A 442 -4.99 1.95 17.77
CA ALA A 442 -3.68 1.29 17.73
C ALA A 442 -2.53 2.29 17.51
N GLY A 443 -2.71 3.23 16.58
CA GLY A 443 -1.77 4.33 16.36
C GLY A 443 -1.59 5.19 17.61
N LEU A 444 -2.69 5.54 18.28
CA LEU A 444 -2.67 6.35 19.49
C LEU A 444 -2.00 5.62 20.66
N ALA A 445 -2.24 4.32 20.82
CA ALA A 445 -1.60 3.50 21.83
C ALA A 445 -0.07 3.43 21.64
N LEU A 446 0.39 3.19 20.40
CA LEU A 446 1.83 3.21 20.08
C LEU A 446 2.45 4.57 20.35
N ALA A 447 1.74 5.64 19.99
CA ALA A 447 2.23 6.98 20.14
C ALA A 447 2.30 7.41 21.62
N HIS A 448 1.33 6.99 22.44
CA HIS A 448 1.37 7.15 23.89
C HIS A 448 2.54 6.40 24.52
N ASP A 449 2.72 5.13 24.14
CA ASP A 449 3.82 4.29 24.64
C ASP A 449 5.19 4.91 24.33
N ARG A 450 5.38 5.36 23.07
CA ARG A 450 6.59 6.08 22.65
C ARG A 450 6.80 7.39 23.41
N ALA A 451 5.74 8.15 23.68
CA ALA A 451 5.84 9.40 24.43
C ALA A 451 6.29 9.17 25.88
N LEU A 452 5.77 8.12 26.54
CA LEU A 452 6.19 7.72 27.89
C LEU A 452 7.68 7.35 27.93
N VAL A 453 8.17 6.62 26.91
CA VAL A 453 9.58 6.25 26.82
C VAL A 453 10.48 7.46 26.53
N LEU A 454 10.07 8.34 25.61
CA LEU A 454 10.89 9.44 25.15
C LEU A 454 11.00 10.58 26.16
N TYR A 455 9.87 11.02 26.73
CA TYR A 455 9.84 12.15 27.66
C TYR A 455 10.13 11.72 29.09
N GLY A 456 9.79 10.47 29.44
CA GLY A 456 10.16 9.88 30.72
C GLY A 456 9.49 10.47 31.96
N ASP A 457 8.63 11.47 31.79
CA ASP A 457 7.77 12.07 32.80
C ASP A 457 6.34 12.00 32.27
N ALA A 458 5.44 11.40 33.05
CA ALA A 458 4.04 11.21 32.69
C ALA A 458 3.34 12.55 32.37
N ARG A 459 3.70 13.66 33.04
CA ARG A 459 3.07 14.97 32.77
C ARG A 459 3.52 15.56 31.43
N ARG A 460 4.81 15.48 31.11
CA ARG A 460 5.34 15.94 29.82
C ARG A 460 4.90 15.03 28.67
N ALA A 461 4.88 13.71 28.91
CA ALA A 461 4.29 12.76 27.99
C ALA A 461 2.85 13.17 27.68
N ALA A 462 1.98 13.29 28.69
CA ALA A 462 0.58 13.71 28.52
C ALA A 462 0.42 15.03 27.75
N ARG A 463 1.25 16.05 28.04
CA ARG A 463 1.23 17.33 27.30
C ARG A 463 1.61 17.17 25.82
N SER A 464 2.63 16.35 25.51
CA SER A 464 3.01 16.05 24.12
C SER A 464 1.87 15.35 23.38
N GLN A 465 1.03 14.62 24.11
CA GLN A 465 -0.09 13.93 23.52
C GLN A 465 -1.23 14.85 23.07
N TYR A 466 -1.36 16.09 23.56
CA TYR A 466 -2.39 16.99 23.05
C TYR A 466 -2.19 17.25 21.56
N TRP A 467 -0.95 17.51 21.13
CA TRP A 467 -0.62 17.70 19.73
C TRP A 467 -0.82 16.43 18.90
N MET A 468 -0.43 15.30 19.47
CA MET A 468 -0.60 13.99 18.85
C MET A 468 -2.07 13.61 18.70
N LEU A 469 -2.90 13.93 19.69
CA LEU A 469 -4.35 13.75 19.66
C LEU A 469 -4.96 14.65 18.58
N SER A 470 -4.58 15.93 18.51
CA SER A 470 -5.08 16.84 17.47
C SER A 470 -4.79 16.31 16.07
N VAL A 471 -3.59 15.78 15.84
CA VAL A 471 -3.21 15.15 14.56
C VAL A 471 -4.00 13.86 14.32
N MET A 472 -4.15 13.01 15.33
CA MET A 472 -4.90 11.76 15.19
C MET A 472 -6.39 12.02 14.92
N VAL A 473 -6.98 13.00 15.61
CA VAL A 473 -8.36 13.45 15.40
C VAL A 473 -8.50 14.01 13.99
N GLY A 474 -7.59 14.85 13.53
CA GLY A 474 -7.65 15.36 12.15
C GLY A 474 -7.55 14.25 11.10
N PHE A 475 -6.66 13.26 11.27
CA PHE A 475 -6.61 12.10 10.37
C PHE A 475 -7.89 11.28 10.44
N THR A 476 -8.47 11.08 11.63
CA THR A 476 -9.71 10.32 11.76
C THR A 476 -10.87 11.06 11.10
N THR A 477 -11.01 12.36 11.36
CA THR A 477 -12.05 13.20 10.72
C THR A 477 -11.90 13.18 9.20
N LEU A 478 -10.67 13.28 8.69
CA LEU A 478 -10.40 13.16 7.26
C LEU A 478 -10.80 11.77 6.74
N ALA A 479 -10.40 10.68 7.42
CA ALA A 479 -10.74 9.31 7.02
C ALA A 479 -12.26 9.10 6.93
N LEU A 480 -12.99 9.56 7.95
CA LEU A 480 -14.44 9.41 8.04
C LEU A 480 -15.17 10.26 7.01
N TRP A 481 -14.68 11.47 6.76
CA TRP A 481 -15.21 12.33 5.71
C TRP A 481 -14.98 11.73 4.32
N LEU A 482 -13.80 11.14 4.06
CA LEU A 482 -13.53 10.44 2.80
C LEU A 482 -14.43 9.22 2.62
N LEU A 483 -14.66 8.45 3.69
CA LEU A 483 -15.57 7.31 3.64
C LEU A 483 -17.01 7.73 3.35
N ALA A 484 -17.46 8.86 3.93
CA ALA A 484 -18.77 9.43 3.63
C ALA A 484 -18.87 9.91 2.16
N GLN A 485 -17.84 10.59 1.65
CA GLN A 485 -17.77 11.03 0.26
C GLN A 485 -17.74 9.86 -0.74
N ALA A 486 -17.06 8.76 -0.41
CA ALA A 486 -17.04 7.57 -1.25
C ALA A 486 -18.41 6.86 -1.32
N GLY A 487 -19.26 7.04 -0.30
CA GLY A 487 -20.62 6.50 -0.25
C GLY A 487 -21.71 7.37 -0.90
N ALA A 488 -21.41 8.64 -1.19
CA ALA A 488 -22.33 9.64 -1.77
C ALA A 488 -22.12 9.77 -3.31
#